data_AF-A0A933X0F2-F1
#
_entry.id   AF-A0A933X0F2-F1
#
_cell.length_a   1.000
_cell.length_b   1.000
_cell.length_c   1.000
_cell.angle_alpha   90.00
_cell.angle_beta   90.00
_cell.angle_gamma   90.00
#
_symmetry.space_group_name_H-M   'P 1'
#
loop_
_entity.id
_entity.type
_entity.pdbx_description
1 polymer ?
#
loop_
_entity_poly.entity_id
_entity_poly.type
_entity_poly.pdbx_seq_one_letter_code
_entity_poly.pdbx_strand_id
1 'polypeptide(L)' 'MTNENPPIAIPERKYCSSCSRQKPVEGGGLVACANGAKRWKCADCLAKSTRGKKTVPKE' A
#
# COMPACT_ATOMS: atom_id res chain seq x y z
N MET A 1 29.56 26.87 -12.59
CA MET A 1 28.56 26.86 -11.51
C MET A 1 27.54 25.78 -11.85
N THR A 2 27.79 24.54 -11.42
CA THR A 2 26.89 23.40 -11.69
C THR A 2 25.72 23.48 -10.72
N ASN A 3 24.54 23.90 -11.21
CA ASN A 3 23.30 23.84 -10.45
C ASN A 3 22.79 22.39 -10.46
N GLU A 4 23.35 21.56 -9.59
CA GLU A 4 22.81 20.23 -9.30
C GLU A 4 21.63 20.40 -8.34
N ASN A 5 20.45 20.68 -8.90
CA ASN A 5 19.20 20.55 -8.17
C ASN A 5 18.95 19.04 -8.00
N PRO A 6 19.03 18.46 -6.79
CA PRO A 6 18.74 17.04 -6.63
C PRO A 6 17.29 16.80 -7.07
N PRO A 7 17.00 15.72 -7.81
CA PRO A 7 15.62 15.35 -8.06
C PRO A 7 14.99 15.09 -6.70
N ILE A 8 14.14 16.01 -6.26
CA ILE A 8 13.30 15.84 -5.07
C ILE A 8 12.53 14.56 -5.36
N ALA A 9 12.92 13.46 -4.72
CA ALA A 9 12.27 12.18 -4.87
C ALA A 9 10.87 12.33 -4.28
N ILE A 10 9.92 12.77 -5.10
CA ILE A 10 8.53 12.86 -4.70
C ILE A 10 8.11 11.42 -4.43
N PRO A 11 7.80 11.05 -3.18
CA PRO A 11 7.46 9.68 -2.87
C PRO A 11 6.24 9.30 -3.69
N GLU A 12 6.36 8.25 -4.49
CA GLU A 12 5.26 7.81 -5.35
C GLU A 12 4.02 7.58 -4.49
N ARG A 13 2.89 8.14 -4.92
CA ARG A 13 1.61 8.06 -4.19
C ARG A 13 0.62 7.24 -4.98
N LYS A 14 -0.14 6.39 -4.28
CA LYS A 14 -1.18 5.56 -4.85
C LYS A 14 -2.48 5.69 -4.08
N TYR A 15 -3.59 5.48 -4.77
CA TYR A 15 -4.92 5.56 -4.18
C TYR A 15 -5.25 4.29 -3.40
N CYS A 16 -5.44 4.42 -2.09
CA CYS A 16 -5.84 3.29 -1.25
C CYS A 16 -7.35 3.07 -1.37
N SER A 17 -7.75 1.87 -1.82
CA SER A 17 -9.17 1.52 -1.95
C SER A 17 -9.92 1.32 -0.63
N SER A 18 -9.24 1.36 0.53
CA SER A 18 -9.89 1.16 1.85
C SER A 18 -10.14 2.46 2.60
N CYS A 19 -9.20 3.41 2.58
CA CYS A 19 -9.39 4.73 3.18
C CYS A 19 -9.75 5.82 2.17
N SER A 20 -9.86 5.46 0.88
CA SER A 20 -10.20 6.35 -0.22
C SER A 20 -9.32 7.61 -0.31
N ARG A 21 -8.03 7.45 0.00
CA ARG A 21 -7.05 8.55 0.06
C ARG A 21 -5.79 8.18 -0.73
N GLN A 22 -5.13 9.20 -1.27
CA GLN A 22 -3.77 9.05 -1.78
C GLN A 22 -2.80 8.90 -0.62
N LYS A 23 -1.99 7.85 -0.66
CA LYS A 23 -1.00 7.52 0.36
C LYS A 23 0.33 7.15 -0.30
N PRO A 24 1.46 7.28 0.41
CA PRO A 24 2.74 6.81 -0.10
C PRO A 24 2.63 5.34 -0.51
N VAL A 25 3.29 4.99 -1.62
CA VAL A 25 3.44 3.60 -2.06
C VAL A 25 4.25 2.80 -1.06
N GLU A 26 5.19 3.45 -0.36
CA GLU A 26 5.99 2.87 0.71
C GLU A 26 5.13 2.21 1.79
N GLY A 27 5.41 0.93 2.06
CA GLY A 27 4.66 0.09 3.00
C GLY A 27 3.25 -0.32 2.55
N GLY A 28 2.76 0.19 1.41
CA GLY A 28 1.50 -0.26 0.83
C GLY A 28 1.66 -1.57 0.05
N GLY A 29 0.54 -2.23 -0.24
CA GLY A 29 0.55 -3.54 -0.90
C GLY A 29 -0.74 -3.84 -1.66
N LEU A 30 -0.63 -4.72 -2.64
CA LEU A 30 -1.78 -5.26 -3.37
C LEU A 30 -2.42 -6.37 -2.54
N VAL A 31 -3.74 -6.26 -2.34
CA VAL A 31 -4.55 -7.27 -1.66
C VAL A 31 -5.53 -7.87 -2.64
N ALA A 32 -5.60 -9.20 -2.70
CA ALA A 32 -6.64 -9.90 -3.43
C ALA A 32 -7.99 -9.75 -2.70
N CYS A 33 -8.99 -9.27 -3.41
CA CYS A 33 -10.37 -9.21 -2.95
C CYS A 33 -11.11 -10.52 -3.26
N ALA A 34 -12.23 -10.75 -2.58
CA ALA A 34 -13.06 -11.94 -2.74
C ALA A 34 -13.60 -12.13 -4.18
N ASN A 35 -13.72 -11.04 -4.93
CA ASN A 35 -14.11 -11.04 -6.34
C ASN A 35 -12.94 -11.30 -7.32
N GLY A 36 -11.78 -11.72 -6.82
CA GLY A 36 -10.58 -11.98 -7.63
C GLY A 36 -9.81 -10.72 -8.06
N ALA A 37 -10.36 -9.52 -7.85
CA ALA A 37 -9.66 -8.28 -8.18
C ALA A 37 -8.52 -7.99 -7.19
N LYS A 38 -7.41 -7.44 -7.67
CA LYS A 38 -6.30 -6.97 -6.83
C LYS A 38 -6.47 -5.47 -6.58
N ARG A 39 -6.58 -5.06 -5.32
CA ARG A 39 -6.69 -3.64 -4.92
C ARG A 39 -5.52 -3.23 -4.07
N TRP A 40 -4.96 -2.04 -4.35
CA TRP A 40 -3.87 -1.51 -3.54
C TRP A 40 -4.41 -0.92 -2.23
N LYS A 41 -3.75 -1.24 -1.13
CA LYS A 41 -4.00 -0.69 0.20
C LYS A 41 -2.74 -0.02 0.72
N CYS A 42 -2.90 1.11 1.41
CA CYS A 42 -1.79 1.74 2.14
C CYS A 42 -1.34 0.87 3.33
N ALA A 43 -0.16 1.16 3.89
CA ALA A 43 0.42 0.42 5.00
C ALA A 43 -0.55 0.17 6.17
N ASP A 44 -1.27 1.21 6.62
CA ASP A 44 -2.21 1.09 7.74
C ASP A 44 -3.40 0.17 7.41
N CYS A 45 -4.01 0.37 6.25
CA CYS A 45 -5.14 -0.45 5.79
C CYS A 45 -4.71 -1.89 5.48
N LEU A 46 -3.47 -2.08 5.01
CA LEU A 46 -2.88 -3.38 4.76
C LEU A 46 -2.64 -4.12 6.09
N ALA A 47 -2.04 -3.45 7.08
CA ALA A 47 -1.80 -3.99 8.42
C ALA A 47 -3.09 -4.38 9.15
N LYS A 48 -4.14 -3.57 9.02
CA LYS A 48 -5.49 -3.93 9.51
C LYS A 48 -6.05 -5.16 8.80
N SER A 49 -5.80 -5.28 7.49
CA SER A 49 -6.29 -6.40 6.66
C SER A 49 -5.56 -7.71 6.97
N THR A 50 -4.29 -7.68 7.35
CA THR A 50 -3.50 -8.87 7.72
C THR A 50 -3.76 -9.30 9.16
N ARG A 51 -4.07 -8.38 10.09
CA ARG A 51 -4.48 -8.74 11.46
C ARG A 51 -5.71 -9.66 11.53
N GLY A 52 -6.62 -9.59 10.56
CA GLY A 52 -7.77 -10.49 10.44
C GLY A 52 -7.41 -11.88 9.89
N LYS A 53 -6.26 -12.01 9.19
CA LYS A 53 -5.70 -13.29 8.78
C LYS A 53 -4.73 -13.77 9.87
N LYS A 54 -5.27 -14.15 11.04
CA LYS A 54 -4.57 -15.18 11.83
C LYS A 54 -4.48 -16.37 10.90
N THR A 55 -3.26 -16.70 10.49
CA THR A 55 -2.92 -18.02 9.98
C THR A 55 -3.50 -19.02 10.97
N VAL A 56 -4.63 -19.62 10.64
CA VAL A 56 -4.98 -20.91 11.21
C VAL A 56 -3.93 -21.83 10.58
N PRO A 57 -2.95 -22.36 11.34
CA PRO A 57 -2.12 -23.42 10.79
C PRO A 57 -3.08 -24.50 10.32
N LYS A 58 -2.99 -24.87 9.05
CA LYS A 58 -3.73 -26.00 8.50
C LYS A 58 -3.10 -27.24 9.13
N GLU A 59 -3.71 -27.72 10.21
CA GLU A 59 -3.48 -29.05 10.81
C GLU A 59 -3.89 -30.17 9.85
#